data_AF-A0A6L7ILI7-F1
#
_entry.id   AF-A0A6L7ILI7-F1
#
_cell.length_a   1.000
_cell.length_b   1.000
_cell.length_c   1.000
_cell.angle_alpha   90.00
_cell.angle_beta   90.00
_cell.angle_gamma   90.00
#
_symmetry.space_group_name_H-M   'P 1'
#
loop_
_entity.id
_entity.type
_entity.pdbx_description
1 polymer ?
#
loop_
_entity_poly.entity_id
_entity_poly.type
_entity_poly.pdbx_seq_one_letter_code
_entity_poly.pdbx_strand_id
1 'polypeptide(L)'
;MLAKLSEEAFNHPDWIFEIKWDGYRAVADLSKKEPLFYSRNGISFLNKFKKISEDFNAQRHHMILDGEIVAYDENGKPSFQLLQQIGDNPDLALTYQVFDLLWLNGYSTEELPLLQRKELLKDALVETDLIKYCDHVPENGIDFFGQMKKMNLEGMIAKKADSIYTENSRSTDWLKIKFTNTEEAVICGFTEPKGSRIGFGALILGKYIDGELIYAGHTGTGFNAELLKEIHSKLTKIEQKESPFEIVPKTNMPVTWVKPELICEVKFSEITKDGMFRHPVFVAIREDKTIEDLQNTTPQKPEKMTKKPVKKSDSESDKEVTLNRHKVKLTNQDKIYFPKDGITKGDVIEYYQSVAKYILPHLKNRPLSLNRFPNGIEESGFYQKDAGDSLPDWIETTKVYSDSTDKYIDYVICNDKATLAYLNNLGCIDLNPWNASVPDLENPDFLVLDLDPSKKNSFDDVIETALQVNEVLKSIKVKGYCKTSGSTGIHIYIPMKKQYDFDQVKDFAHILMKKVNTHLPELTTLERSLKKRDDNKIYLDYLQNRSGQTLASVYSIRPKEGASVSMPLEWDELKPGLKPTDYTIHNALEIIKEKGDLFKPVLGKGIDMMKALELLQDGE
;
A
#
# COMPACT_ATOMS: atom_id res chain seq x y z
N MET A 1 5.05 20.20 -10.22
CA MET A 1 5.03 20.58 -8.79
C MET A 1 4.17 19.65 -7.91
N LEU A 2 4.54 19.41 -6.65
CA LEU A 2 3.81 18.60 -5.67
C LEU A 2 3.36 19.39 -4.43
N ALA A 3 2.14 19.13 -3.94
CA ALA A 3 1.61 19.79 -2.76
C ALA A 3 2.02 19.14 -1.43
N LYS A 4 2.30 19.98 -0.42
CA LYS A 4 2.49 19.59 1.00
C LYS A 4 1.15 19.53 1.73
N LEU A 5 1.00 18.66 2.73
CA LEU A 5 -0.21 18.62 3.56
C LEU A 5 -0.26 19.83 4.50
N SER A 6 -1.42 20.48 4.59
CA SER A 6 -1.73 21.50 5.60
C SER A 6 -2.96 21.05 6.40
N GLU A 7 -2.97 21.35 7.69
CA GLU A 7 -4.00 20.85 8.62
C GLU A 7 -5.27 21.70 8.63
N GLU A 8 -5.15 23.00 8.37
CA GLU A 8 -6.25 23.95 8.47
C GLU A 8 -6.43 24.75 7.18
N ALA A 9 -7.69 25.13 6.92
CA ALA A 9 -8.06 26.09 5.90
C ALA A 9 -7.78 27.52 6.39
N PHE A 10 -7.39 28.41 5.49
CA PHE A 10 -7.02 29.77 5.83
C PHE A 10 -7.46 30.75 4.73
N ASN A 11 -7.56 32.02 5.10
CA ASN A 11 -7.70 33.11 4.15
C ASN A 11 -6.35 33.82 4.00
N HIS A 12 -5.94 34.14 2.77
CA HIS A 12 -4.71 34.88 2.55
C HIS A 12 -4.69 35.55 1.16
N PRO A 13 -4.37 36.85 1.04
CA PRO A 13 -4.41 37.57 -0.23
C PRO A 13 -3.45 37.01 -1.30
N ASP A 14 -2.26 36.57 -0.88
CA ASP A 14 -1.27 35.95 -1.78
C ASP A 14 -1.59 34.50 -2.21
N TRP A 15 -2.77 33.97 -1.89
CA TRP A 15 -3.14 32.58 -2.19
C TRP A 15 -4.43 32.50 -2.99
N ILE A 16 -4.46 31.50 -3.87
CA ILE A 16 -5.64 31.06 -4.58
C ILE A 16 -6.01 29.65 -4.15
N PHE A 17 -7.30 29.35 -4.17
CA PHE A 17 -7.86 28.08 -3.71
C PHE A 17 -8.62 27.41 -4.83
N GLU A 18 -8.32 26.14 -5.07
CA GLU A 18 -8.91 25.31 -6.12
C GLU A 18 -9.52 24.05 -5.51
N ILE A 19 -10.50 23.47 -6.20
CA ILE A 19 -11.08 22.18 -5.80
C ILE A 19 -9.96 21.14 -5.80
N LYS A 20 -9.84 20.37 -4.71
CA LYS A 20 -9.03 19.16 -4.76
C LYS A 20 -9.84 18.08 -5.45
N TRP A 21 -9.54 17.85 -6.72
CA TRP A 21 -10.09 16.71 -7.44
C TRP A 21 -9.47 15.40 -6.93
N ASP A 22 -10.27 14.33 -7.05
CA ASP A 22 -9.88 12.96 -6.72
C ASP A 22 -9.85 12.15 -8.02
N GLY A 23 -8.72 12.23 -8.72
CA GLY A 23 -8.59 11.72 -10.08
C GLY A 23 -7.16 11.29 -10.45
N TYR A 24 -6.91 11.16 -11.76
CA TYR A 24 -5.57 10.91 -12.28
C TYR A 24 -4.96 12.20 -12.80
N ARG A 25 -3.89 12.67 -12.15
CA ARG A 25 -3.10 13.78 -12.70
C ARG A 25 -2.50 13.40 -14.05
N ALA A 26 -2.71 14.27 -15.03
CA ALA A 26 -2.31 14.06 -16.41
C ALA A 26 -1.76 15.35 -17.02
N VAL A 27 -0.77 15.19 -17.89
CA VAL A 27 -0.17 16.25 -18.69
C VAL A 27 -0.53 15.99 -20.16
N ALA A 28 -1.09 17.01 -20.82
CA ALA A 28 -1.35 17.00 -22.25
C ALA A 28 -0.34 17.92 -22.94
N ASP A 29 0.55 17.35 -23.75
CA ASP A 29 1.47 18.09 -24.60
C ASP A 29 0.89 18.17 -26.02
N LEU A 30 0.36 19.35 -26.32
CA LEU A 30 -0.22 19.76 -27.59
C LEU A 30 0.74 20.70 -28.36
N SER A 31 2.03 20.69 -28.02
CA SER A 31 3.04 21.53 -28.70
C SER A 31 3.32 21.07 -30.14
N LYS A 32 2.97 19.82 -30.44
CA LYS A 32 3.20 19.14 -31.73
C LYS A 32 1.88 18.75 -32.38
N LYS A 33 1.95 18.41 -33.67
CA LYS A 33 0.80 17.98 -34.48
C LYS A 33 0.10 16.73 -33.91
N GLU A 34 0.86 15.80 -33.33
CA GLU A 34 0.31 14.64 -32.63
C GLU A 34 0.35 14.90 -31.12
N PRO A 35 -0.81 14.89 -30.43
CA PRO A 35 -0.85 15.16 -29.00
C PRO A 35 -0.20 14.02 -28.22
N LEU A 36 0.54 14.35 -27.17
CA LEU A 36 0.94 13.40 -26.15
C LEU A 36 0.04 13.61 -24.93
N PHE A 37 -0.43 12.53 -24.33
CA PHE A 37 -1.20 12.58 -23.10
C PHE A 37 -0.69 11.53 -22.15
N TYR A 38 -0.27 11.94 -20.96
CA TYR A 38 0.41 11.04 -20.04
C TYR A 38 0.19 11.38 -18.58
N SER A 39 0.17 10.35 -17.73
CA SER A 39 0.24 10.51 -16.29
C SER A 39 1.53 11.22 -15.87
N ARG A 40 1.55 11.76 -14.65
CA ARG A 40 2.77 12.30 -14.06
C ARG A 40 3.99 11.35 -14.08
N ASN A 41 3.78 10.04 -13.97
CA ASN A 41 4.87 9.04 -14.00
C ASN A 41 5.22 8.61 -15.44
N GLY A 42 4.78 9.39 -16.42
CA GLY A 42 4.98 9.15 -17.84
C GLY A 42 3.95 8.25 -18.48
N ILE A 43 3.21 7.38 -17.80
CA ILE A 43 2.28 6.39 -18.42
C ILE A 43 1.36 7.05 -19.47
N SER A 44 1.31 6.51 -20.69
CA SER A 44 0.47 7.07 -21.76
C SER A 44 -1.01 6.90 -21.44
N PHE A 45 -1.77 7.98 -21.63
CA PHE A 45 -3.20 8.09 -21.41
C PHE A 45 -3.99 8.25 -22.70
N LEU A 46 -3.33 8.36 -23.87
CA LEU A 46 -3.98 8.51 -25.18
C LEU A 46 -5.04 7.42 -25.44
N ASN A 47 -4.66 6.14 -25.34
CA ASN A 47 -5.61 5.05 -25.61
C ASN A 47 -6.62 4.84 -24.48
N LYS A 48 -6.20 5.04 -23.22
CA LYS A 48 -7.05 4.81 -22.04
C LYS A 48 -8.18 5.85 -21.94
N PHE A 49 -7.91 7.08 -22.34
CA PHE A 49 -8.84 8.20 -22.27
C PHE A 49 -9.08 8.78 -23.67
N LYS A 50 -9.41 7.88 -24.61
CA LYS A 50 -9.51 8.21 -26.03
C LYS A 50 -10.44 9.40 -26.31
N LYS A 51 -11.62 9.42 -25.67
CA LYS A 51 -12.60 10.50 -25.78
C LYS A 51 -11.99 11.88 -25.46
N ILE A 52 -11.21 11.98 -24.37
CA ILE A 52 -10.50 13.21 -24.00
C ILE A 52 -9.40 13.53 -25.01
N SER A 53 -8.63 12.52 -25.43
CA SER A 53 -7.51 12.74 -26.34
C SER A 53 -7.92 13.20 -27.74
N GLU A 54 -9.07 12.73 -28.24
CA GLU A 54 -9.65 13.15 -29.51
C GLU A 54 -10.14 14.59 -29.44
N ASP A 55 -10.60 15.02 -28.27
CA ASP A 55 -11.13 16.36 -28.01
C ASP A 55 -10.04 17.43 -27.93
N PHE A 56 -8.76 17.05 -27.82
CA PHE A 56 -7.65 17.98 -27.96
C PHE A 56 -7.58 18.66 -29.33
N ASN A 57 -8.20 18.08 -30.37
CA ASN A 57 -8.31 18.71 -31.69
C ASN A 57 -9.15 20.00 -31.69
N ALA A 58 -9.95 20.24 -30.64
CA ALA A 58 -10.68 21.49 -30.47
C ALA A 58 -9.77 22.66 -30.07
N GLN A 59 -8.57 22.39 -29.56
CA GLN A 59 -7.62 23.41 -29.11
C GLN A 59 -6.98 24.13 -30.29
N ARG A 60 -6.86 25.45 -30.20
CA ARG A 60 -6.37 26.31 -31.30
C ARG A 60 -4.89 26.69 -31.18
N HIS A 61 -4.35 26.62 -29.97
CA HIS A 61 -2.98 26.99 -29.68
C HIS A 61 -2.14 25.75 -29.41
N HIS A 62 -0.83 25.87 -29.64
CA HIS A 62 0.11 24.85 -29.23
C HIS A 62 0.42 25.09 -27.76
N MET A 63 0.20 24.09 -26.91
CA MET A 63 0.26 24.26 -25.45
C MET A 63 0.71 22.99 -24.73
N ILE A 64 1.28 23.13 -23.53
CA ILE A 64 1.45 22.01 -22.59
C ILE A 64 0.62 22.30 -21.35
N LEU A 65 -0.30 21.40 -21.03
CA LEU A 65 -1.32 21.54 -19.99
C LEU A 65 -1.07 20.56 -18.85
N ASP A 66 -1.28 21.00 -17.61
CA ASP A 66 -1.31 20.14 -16.42
C ASP A 66 -2.71 20.18 -15.79
N GLY A 67 -3.22 19.00 -15.49
CA GLY A 67 -4.61 18.82 -15.09
C GLY A 67 -4.88 17.49 -14.43
N GLU A 68 -6.14 17.24 -14.14
CA GLU A 68 -6.61 16.03 -13.48
C GLU A 68 -7.82 15.44 -14.21
N ILE A 69 -7.76 14.14 -14.51
CA ILE A 69 -8.88 13.42 -15.13
C ILE A 69 -9.81 12.96 -14.01
N VAL A 70 -11.08 13.34 -14.10
CA VAL A 70 -12.12 13.09 -13.11
C VAL A 70 -13.28 12.35 -13.77
N ALA A 71 -13.79 11.31 -13.11
CA ALA A 71 -15.02 10.63 -13.50
C ALA A 71 -16.19 11.11 -12.64
N TYR A 72 -17.36 11.27 -13.23
CA TYR A 72 -18.57 11.70 -12.55
C TYR A 72 -19.63 10.59 -12.57
N ASP A 73 -20.39 10.49 -11.49
CA ASP A 73 -21.57 9.62 -11.41
C ASP A 73 -22.79 10.25 -12.11
N GLU A 74 -23.90 9.51 -12.13
CA GLU A 74 -25.18 9.94 -12.71
C GLU A 74 -25.77 11.21 -12.08
N ASN A 75 -25.33 11.57 -10.86
CA ASN A 75 -25.74 12.78 -10.16
C ASN A 75 -24.73 13.94 -10.35
N GLY A 76 -23.73 13.76 -11.21
CA GLY A 76 -22.69 14.76 -11.46
C GLY A 76 -21.66 14.89 -10.32
N LYS A 77 -21.57 13.92 -9.42
CA LYS A 77 -20.59 13.92 -8.33
C LYS A 77 -19.30 13.21 -8.77
N PRO A 78 -18.11 13.78 -8.49
CA PRO A 78 -16.84 13.13 -8.81
C PRO A 78 -16.67 11.84 -7.99
N SER A 79 -16.20 10.78 -8.66
CA SER A 79 -16.00 9.45 -8.08
C SER A 79 -14.73 8.80 -8.61
N PHE A 80 -13.73 8.68 -7.75
CA PHE A 80 -12.47 8.00 -8.07
C PHE A 80 -12.68 6.50 -8.35
N GLN A 81 -13.64 5.88 -7.66
CA GLN A 81 -13.98 4.47 -7.87
C GLN A 81 -14.45 4.21 -9.30
N LEU A 82 -15.29 5.09 -9.87
CA LEU A 82 -15.71 5.00 -11.27
C LEU A 82 -14.52 5.15 -12.22
N LEU A 83 -13.61 6.08 -11.94
CA LEU A 83 -12.40 6.29 -12.74
C LEU A 83 -11.48 5.05 -12.77
N GLN A 84 -11.41 4.28 -11.68
CA GLN A 84 -10.66 3.02 -11.62
C GLN A 84 -11.28 1.90 -12.47
N GLN A 85 -12.60 1.92 -12.65
CA GLN A 85 -13.39 0.93 -13.39
C GLN A 85 -13.66 1.33 -14.86
N ILE A 86 -12.96 2.33 -15.40
CA ILE A 86 -13.16 2.81 -16.77
C ILE A 86 -12.95 1.72 -17.85
N GLY A 87 -12.16 0.68 -17.56
CA GLY A 87 -11.99 -0.46 -18.46
C GLY A 87 -13.26 -1.30 -18.65
N ASP A 88 -14.12 -1.33 -17.62
CA ASP A 88 -15.38 -2.08 -17.61
C ASP A 88 -16.57 -1.21 -18.03
N ASN A 89 -16.41 0.12 -18.02
CA ASN A 89 -17.44 1.10 -18.35
C ASN A 89 -16.88 2.21 -19.28
N PRO A 90 -16.85 1.99 -20.60
CA PRO A 90 -16.28 2.95 -21.56
C PRO A 90 -17.10 4.25 -21.73
N ASP A 91 -18.33 4.27 -21.21
CA ASP A 91 -19.28 5.38 -21.33
C ASP A 91 -19.39 6.29 -20.10
N LEU A 92 -18.44 6.18 -19.16
CA LEU A 92 -18.36 7.10 -18.03
C LEU A 92 -18.24 8.55 -18.48
N ALA A 93 -18.94 9.44 -17.77
CA ALA A 93 -18.77 10.88 -17.90
C ALA A 93 -17.40 11.26 -17.32
N LEU A 94 -16.51 11.78 -18.17
CA LEU A 94 -15.14 12.11 -17.84
C LEU A 94 -14.85 13.57 -18.19
N THR A 95 -14.06 14.22 -17.36
CA THR A 95 -13.56 15.56 -17.64
C THR A 95 -12.09 15.67 -17.24
N TYR A 96 -11.30 16.29 -18.11
CA TYR A 96 -9.95 16.73 -17.83
C TYR A 96 -10.00 18.16 -17.29
N GLN A 97 -9.82 18.29 -15.97
CA GLN A 97 -9.80 19.55 -15.23
C GLN A 97 -8.40 20.15 -15.30
N VAL A 98 -8.21 21.14 -16.18
CA VAL A 98 -6.91 21.76 -16.46
C VAL A 98 -6.65 22.90 -15.49
N PHE A 99 -5.60 22.81 -14.67
CA PHE A 99 -5.33 23.79 -13.62
C PHE A 99 -4.06 24.62 -13.85
N ASP A 100 -3.15 24.22 -14.75
CA ASP A 100 -1.93 24.98 -15.06
C ASP A 100 -1.54 24.89 -16.55
N LEU A 101 -0.83 25.90 -17.03
CA LEU A 101 -0.28 26.02 -18.38
C LEU A 101 1.24 26.12 -18.27
N LEU A 102 1.96 25.14 -18.84
CA LEU A 102 3.41 25.01 -18.72
C LEU A 102 4.15 25.57 -19.95
N TRP A 103 3.49 25.61 -21.10
CA TRP A 103 4.06 26.11 -22.33
C TRP A 103 2.96 26.61 -23.27
N LEU A 104 3.23 27.67 -24.02
CA LEU A 104 2.30 28.26 -24.99
C LEU A 104 3.05 28.82 -26.20
N ASN A 105 2.67 28.38 -27.41
CA ASN A 105 3.09 28.94 -28.71
C ASN A 105 4.60 29.25 -28.84
N GLY A 106 5.47 28.35 -28.39
CA GLY A 106 6.93 28.52 -28.52
C GLY A 106 7.63 28.83 -27.21
N TYR A 107 6.91 29.24 -26.17
CA TYR A 107 7.49 29.80 -24.95
C TYR A 107 7.08 28.99 -23.72
N SER A 108 8.05 28.70 -22.85
CA SER A 108 7.76 28.17 -21.52
C SER A 108 7.07 29.25 -20.68
N THR A 109 6.05 28.87 -19.94
CA THR A 109 5.36 29.74 -18.99
C THR A 109 5.74 29.42 -17.54
N GLU A 110 6.56 28.40 -17.29
CA GLU A 110 6.87 27.88 -15.95
C GLU A 110 7.48 28.92 -15.01
N GLU A 111 8.29 29.84 -15.54
CA GLU A 111 8.91 30.94 -14.77
C GLU A 111 7.96 32.12 -14.49
N LEU A 112 6.76 32.13 -15.07
CA LEU A 112 5.75 33.14 -14.79
C LEU A 112 5.05 32.84 -13.46
N PRO A 113 4.62 33.87 -12.70
CA PRO A 113 3.67 33.72 -11.59
C PRO A 113 2.44 32.88 -11.95
N LEU A 114 1.97 32.04 -11.02
CA LEU A 114 0.82 31.16 -11.21
C LEU A 114 -0.42 31.90 -11.73
N LEU A 115 -0.75 33.08 -11.19
CA LEU A 115 -1.90 33.86 -11.68
C LEU A 115 -1.78 34.21 -13.16
N GLN A 116 -0.59 34.62 -13.62
CA GLN A 116 -0.36 34.92 -15.03
C GLN A 116 -0.49 33.67 -15.91
N ARG A 117 0.00 32.52 -15.44
CA ARG A 117 -0.19 31.24 -16.15
C ARG A 117 -1.68 30.88 -16.25
N LYS A 118 -2.47 31.11 -15.20
CA LYS A 118 -3.91 30.84 -15.21
C LYS A 118 -4.70 31.82 -16.07
N GLU A 119 -4.32 33.10 -16.13
CA GLU A 119 -4.89 34.08 -17.07
C GLU A 119 -4.63 33.64 -18.52
N LEU A 120 -3.38 33.32 -18.86
CA LEU A 120 -3.03 32.79 -20.18
C LEU A 120 -3.76 31.49 -20.50
N LEU A 121 -3.91 30.59 -19.52
CA LEU A 121 -4.66 29.35 -19.68
C LEU A 121 -6.13 29.63 -19.99
N LYS A 122 -6.76 30.53 -19.24
CA LYS A 122 -8.17 30.87 -19.41
C LYS A 122 -8.46 31.46 -20.78
N ASP A 123 -7.55 32.26 -21.32
CA ASP A 123 -7.68 32.85 -22.65
C ASP A 123 -7.37 31.85 -23.77
N ALA A 124 -6.40 30.95 -23.56
CA ALA A 124 -5.93 30.03 -24.59
C ALA A 124 -6.73 28.71 -24.66
N LEU A 125 -7.29 28.23 -23.54
CA LEU A 125 -7.98 26.95 -23.47
C LEU A 125 -9.38 27.06 -24.07
N VAL A 126 -9.67 26.21 -25.05
CA VAL A 126 -11.03 26.04 -25.57
C VAL A 126 -11.74 25.01 -24.69
N GLU A 127 -12.67 25.44 -23.85
CA GLU A 127 -13.45 24.52 -23.01
C GLU A 127 -14.47 23.71 -23.84
N THR A 128 -14.59 22.44 -23.49
CA THR A 128 -15.54 21.47 -24.07
C THR A 128 -16.24 20.73 -22.93
N ASP A 129 -17.05 19.72 -23.22
CA ASP A 129 -17.63 18.87 -22.16
C ASP A 129 -16.58 17.95 -21.50
N LEU A 130 -15.48 17.65 -22.20
CA LEU A 130 -14.43 16.75 -21.74
C LEU A 130 -13.17 17.48 -21.25
N ILE A 131 -13.02 18.77 -21.54
CA ILE A 131 -11.86 19.59 -21.15
C ILE A 131 -12.40 20.87 -20.53
N LYS A 132 -12.10 21.09 -19.25
CA LYS A 132 -12.57 22.24 -18.48
C LYS A 132 -11.41 22.96 -17.82
N TYR A 133 -11.51 24.28 -17.74
CA TYR A 133 -10.60 25.08 -16.94
C TYR A 133 -10.95 24.92 -15.46
N CYS A 134 -9.97 24.54 -14.65
CA CYS A 134 -10.12 24.47 -13.20
C CYS A 134 -9.97 25.88 -12.61
N ASP A 135 -11.12 26.48 -12.30
CA ASP A 135 -11.17 27.81 -11.72
C ASP A 135 -10.69 27.84 -10.27
N HIS A 136 -10.49 29.06 -9.77
CA HIS A 136 -9.94 29.31 -8.44
C HIS A 136 -10.68 30.44 -7.72
N VAL A 137 -10.60 30.42 -6.39
CA VAL A 137 -11.07 31.49 -5.52
C VAL A 137 -9.87 32.21 -4.94
N PRO A 138 -9.70 33.53 -5.15
CA PRO A 138 -8.66 34.30 -4.48
C PRO A 138 -9.04 34.55 -3.03
N GLU A 139 -8.05 34.55 -2.14
CA GLU A 139 -8.13 34.99 -0.74
C GLU A 139 -8.99 34.15 0.21
N ASN A 140 -10.19 33.76 -0.20
CA ASN A 140 -11.27 33.26 0.67
C ASN A 140 -11.27 31.73 0.83
N GLY A 141 -10.15 31.16 1.28
CA GLY A 141 -9.99 29.71 1.42
C GLY A 141 -10.88 29.06 2.48
N ILE A 142 -11.20 29.74 3.59
CA ILE A 142 -12.06 29.20 4.66
C ILE A 142 -13.49 28.97 4.15
N ASP A 143 -14.08 29.98 3.52
CA ASP A 143 -15.43 29.89 2.97
C ASP A 143 -15.50 28.87 1.84
N PHE A 144 -14.49 28.88 0.96
CA PHE A 144 -14.36 27.91 -0.11
C PHE A 144 -14.28 26.47 0.42
N PHE A 145 -13.44 26.22 1.43
CA PHE A 145 -13.36 24.91 2.10
C PHE A 145 -14.70 24.49 2.72
N GLY A 146 -15.42 25.42 3.34
CA GLY A 146 -16.76 25.18 3.88
C GLY A 146 -17.78 24.75 2.82
N GLN A 147 -17.72 25.34 1.62
CA GLN A 147 -18.57 24.93 0.48
C GLN A 147 -18.19 23.56 -0.06
N MET A 148 -16.88 23.28 -0.21
CA MET A 148 -16.39 21.96 -0.61
C MET A 148 -16.89 20.85 0.35
N LYS A 149 -17.02 21.15 1.65
CA LYS A 149 -17.55 20.21 2.66
C LYS A 149 -19.02 19.90 2.42
N LYS A 150 -19.83 20.93 2.13
CA LYS A 150 -21.27 20.79 1.84
C LYS A 150 -21.51 19.99 0.56
N MET A 151 -20.62 20.13 -0.42
CA MET A 151 -20.65 19.38 -1.68
C MET A 151 -20.07 17.95 -1.55
N ASN A 152 -19.60 17.57 -0.36
CA ASN A 152 -19.02 16.26 -0.07
C ASN A 152 -17.87 15.88 -1.03
N LEU A 153 -17.00 16.87 -1.29
CA LEU A 153 -15.77 16.75 -2.09
C LEU A 153 -14.56 16.41 -1.19
N GLU A 154 -13.39 16.12 -1.74
CA GLU A 154 -12.23 15.66 -0.95
C GLU A 154 -11.58 16.77 -0.10
N GLY A 155 -11.62 18.00 -0.59
CA GLY A 155 -11.00 19.16 0.05
C GLY A 155 -10.63 20.24 -0.97
N MET A 156 -9.57 20.99 -0.68
CA MET A 156 -9.05 22.03 -1.56
C MET A 156 -7.53 21.98 -1.70
N ILE A 157 -7.03 22.57 -2.77
CA ILE A 157 -5.62 22.90 -2.96
C ILE A 157 -5.47 24.41 -2.82
N ALA A 158 -4.64 24.86 -1.89
CA ALA A 158 -4.19 26.24 -1.81
C ALA A 158 -2.88 26.37 -2.58
N LYS A 159 -2.79 27.36 -3.47
CA LYS A 159 -1.58 27.64 -4.26
C LYS A 159 -1.19 29.09 -4.07
N LYS A 160 0.09 29.35 -3.87
CA LYS A 160 0.62 30.71 -3.78
C LYS A 160 0.55 31.38 -5.15
N ALA A 161 -0.09 32.55 -5.21
CA ALA A 161 -0.46 33.25 -6.43
C ALA A 161 0.73 33.65 -7.30
N ASP A 162 1.88 33.92 -6.66
CA ASP A 162 3.14 34.33 -7.29
C ASP A 162 4.11 33.16 -7.56
N SER A 163 3.72 31.92 -7.26
CA SER A 163 4.61 30.76 -7.40
C SER A 163 4.95 30.41 -8.86
N ILE A 164 6.23 30.17 -9.13
CA ILE A 164 6.71 29.59 -10.39
C ILE A 164 6.47 28.08 -10.41
N TYR A 165 6.39 27.46 -11.59
CA TYR A 165 6.21 26.02 -11.72
C TYR A 165 7.55 25.28 -11.60
N THR A 166 7.64 24.33 -10.67
CA THR A 166 8.82 23.46 -10.53
C THR A 166 8.47 21.99 -10.77
N GLU A 167 9.20 21.35 -11.68
CA GLU A 167 9.00 19.95 -12.00
C GLU A 167 9.40 19.04 -10.83
N ASN A 168 8.54 18.04 -10.52
CA ASN A 168 8.78 16.98 -9.54
C ASN A 168 9.24 17.36 -8.12
N SER A 169 9.27 18.64 -7.77
CA SER A 169 9.57 19.12 -6.43
C SER A 169 8.33 19.22 -5.55
N ARG A 170 8.45 18.86 -4.27
CA ARG A 170 7.41 19.09 -3.25
C ARG A 170 7.63 20.47 -2.65
N SER A 171 6.69 21.38 -2.93
CA SER A 171 6.78 22.77 -2.52
C SER A 171 5.85 23.07 -1.33
N THR A 172 6.23 24.07 -0.55
CA THR A 172 5.33 24.74 0.41
C THR A 172 4.38 25.71 -0.27
N ASP A 173 4.62 26.07 -1.54
CA ASP A 173 3.77 27.00 -2.29
C ASP A 173 2.45 26.36 -2.73
N TRP A 174 2.37 25.03 -2.74
CA TRP A 174 1.14 24.28 -2.98
C TRP A 174 0.82 23.47 -1.73
N LEU A 175 -0.34 23.71 -1.13
CA LEU A 175 -0.82 23.05 0.06
C LEU A 175 -2.09 22.28 -0.27
N LYS A 176 -2.18 21.01 0.15
CA LYS A 176 -3.43 20.26 0.12
C LYS A 176 -4.05 20.29 1.51
N ILE A 177 -5.31 20.71 1.55
CA ILE A 177 -6.11 20.82 2.78
C ILE A 177 -7.31 19.91 2.57
N LYS A 178 -7.32 18.81 3.31
CA LYS A 178 -8.38 17.79 3.21
C LYS A 178 -9.37 17.97 4.34
N PHE A 179 -10.62 17.58 4.11
CA PHE A 179 -11.52 17.42 5.24
C PHE A 179 -10.91 16.40 6.19
N THR A 180 -10.74 16.84 7.43
CA THR A 180 -10.55 15.89 8.51
C THR A 180 -11.82 15.83 9.30
N ASN A 181 -12.33 14.62 9.48
CA ASN A 181 -13.52 14.44 10.25
C ASN A 181 -13.14 14.67 11.70
N THR A 182 -13.78 15.63 12.36
CA THR A 182 -13.69 15.81 13.80
C THR A 182 -15.03 15.48 14.41
N GLU A 183 -14.99 14.93 15.61
CA GLU A 183 -16.18 14.50 16.33
C GLU A 183 -15.91 14.50 17.82
N GLU A 184 -16.98 14.67 18.58
CA GLU A 184 -16.94 14.62 20.04
C GLU A 184 -17.12 13.17 20.52
N ALA A 185 -16.34 12.81 21.53
CA ALA A 185 -16.36 11.49 22.14
C ALA A 185 -16.24 11.61 23.65
N VAL A 186 -16.87 10.69 24.36
CA VAL A 186 -16.79 10.59 25.82
C VAL A 186 -15.60 9.72 26.20
N ILE A 187 -14.76 10.20 27.11
CA ILE A 187 -13.66 9.42 27.66
C ILE A 187 -14.23 8.45 28.69
N CYS A 188 -14.07 7.16 28.42
CA CYS A 188 -14.67 6.06 29.20
C CYS A 188 -13.63 5.22 29.96
N GLY A 189 -12.34 5.47 29.71
CA GLY A 189 -11.23 4.81 30.37
C GLY A 189 -9.90 5.20 29.75
N PHE A 190 -8.82 4.66 30.30
CA PHE A 190 -7.49 4.80 29.74
C PHE A 190 -6.67 3.54 29.95
N THR A 191 -5.74 3.27 29.03
CA THR A 191 -4.83 2.13 29.13
C THR A 191 -3.56 2.46 29.90
N GLU A 192 -2.90 1.45 30.47
CA GLU A 192 -1.55 1.59 31.02
C GLU A 192 -0.54 2.09 29.95
N PRO A 193 0.41 2.96 30.32
CA PRO A 193 1.45 3.43 29.41
C PRO A 193 2.49 2.34 29.09
N LYS A 194 3.16 2.45 27.93
CA LYS A 194 4.26 1.57 27.51
C LYS A 194 5.53 2.38 27.20
N GLY A 195 6.70 1.77 27.43
CA GLY A 195 8.00 2.36 27.11
C GLY A 195 8.30 3.62 27.93
N SER A 196 8.72 4.69 27.26
CA SER A 196 9.05 5.99 27.90
C SER A 196 7.83 6.89 28.17
N ARG A 197 6.61 6.43 27.84
CA ARG A 197 5.38 7.20 28.02
C ARG A 197 4.97 7.24 29.50
N ILE A 198 4.47 8.39 29.95
CA ILE A 198 4.10 8.67 31.34
C ILE A 198 2.60 9.00 31.39
N GLY A 199 1.89 8.58 32.44
CA GLY A 199 0.45 8.80 32.59
C GLY A 199 -0.35 7.60 32.06
N PHE A 200 -0.81 7.68 30.82
CA PHE A 200 -1.60 6.63 30.17
C PHE A 200 -1.10 6.30 28.75
N GLY A 201 -1.48 5.14 28.22
CA GLY A 201 -1.13 4.68 26.88
C GLY A 201 -2.06 5.25 25.80
N ALA A 202 -3.37 5.08 25.97
CA ALA A 202 -4.42 5.56 25.07
C ALA A 202 -5.72 5.83 25.87
N LEU A 203 -6.54 6.76 25.38
CA LEU A 203 -7.90 6.98 25.88
C LEU A 203 -8.87 6.00 25.22
N ILE A 204 -9.83 5.49 26.00
CA ILE A 204 -10.94 4.68 25.54
C ILE A 204 -12.13 5.61 25.28
N LEU A 205 -12.64 5.59 24.06
CA LEU A 205 -13.66 6.53 23.59
C LEU A 205 -15.02 5.85 23.50
N GLY A 206 -16.07 6.59 23.86
CA GLY A 206 -17.46 6.21 23.69
C GLY A 206 -18.28 7.31 23.01
N LYS A 207 -19.43 6.94 22.45
CA LYS A 207 -20.44 7.87 21.92
C LYS A 207 -21.82 7.44 22.40
N TYR A 208 -22.73 8.40 22.57
CA TYR A 208 -24.14 8.08 22.80
C TYR A 208 -24.85 7.91 21.45
N ILE A 209 -25.54 6.79 21.26
CA ILE A 209 -26.47 6.56 20.15
C ILE A 209 -27.79 6.11 20.75
N ASP A 210 -28.88 6.82 20.43
CA ASP A 210 -30.23 6.54 20.95
C ASP A 210 -30.29 6.42 22.50
N GLY A 211 -29.43 7.17 23.20
CA GLY A 211 -29.32 7.16 24.66
C GLY A 211 -28.40 6.08 25.24
N GLU A 212 -27.87 5.18 24.41
CA GLU A 212 -26.95 4.12 24.83
C GLU A 212 -25.49 4.51 24.58
N LEU A 213 -24.62 4.28 25.58
CA LEU A 213 -23.18 4.53 25.45
C LEU A 213 -22.50 3.37 24.72
N ILE A 214 -22.06 3.62 23.48
CA ILE A 214 -21.37 2.65 22.63
C ILE A 214 -19.87 2.92 22.56
N TYR A 215 -19.08 1.85 22.44
CA TYR A 215 -17.64 1.97 22.26
C TYR A 215 -17.29 2.51 20.86
N ALA A 216 -16.47 3.57 20.81
CA ALA A 216 -16.13 4.30 19.59
C ALA A 216 -14.65 4.20 19.18
N GLY A 217 -13.86 3.36 19.85
CA GLY A 217 -12.44 3.14 19.57
C GLY A 217 -11.52 3.68 20.67
N HIS A 218 -10.22 3.78 20.37
CA HIS A 218 -9.23 4.30 21.32
C HIS A 218 -8.21 5.19 20.59
N THR A 219 -7.72 6.22 21.28
CA THR A 219 -6.72 7.16 20.73
C THR A 219 -5.47 7.21 21.60
N GLY A 220 -4.31 6.94 21.00
CA GLY A 220 -2.99 7.00 21.64
C GLY A 220 -2.09 8.12 21.09
N THR A 221 -2.62 8.99 20.22
CA THR A 221 -1.87 10.05 19.55
C THR A 221 -2.55 11.40 19.76
N GLY A 222 -1.82 12.51 19.58
CA GLY A 222 -2.33 13.86 19.88
C GLY A 222 -1.98 14.40 21.27
N PHE A 223 -1.06 13.74 21.99
CA PHE A 223 -0.65 14.15 23.34
C PHE A 223 0.83 14.52 23.42
N ASN A 224 1.14 15.61 24.12
CA ASN A 224 2.50 15.92 24.60
C ASN A 224 2.65 15.48 26.08
N ALA A 225 3.87 15.55 26.63
CA ALA A 225 4.16 15.05 27.98
C ALA A 225 3.44 15.81 29.11
N GLU A 226 3.15 17.09 28.91
CA GLU A 226 2.41 17.92 29.87
C GLU A 226 0.92 17.53 29.87
N LEU A 227 0.33 17.44 28.67
CA LEU A 227 -1.06 17.06 28.46
C LEU A 227 -1.37 15.64 28.96
N LEU A 228 -0.45 14.69 28.77
CA LEU A 228 -0.58 13.35 29.34
C LEU A 228 -0.73 13.38 30.87
N LYS A 229 0.07 14.20 31.56
CA LYS A 229 0.00 14.32 33.03
C LYS A 229 -1.29 15.01 33.48
N GLU A 230 -1.68 16.09 32.80
CA GLU A 230 -2.89 16.84 33.11
C GLU A 230 -4.14 15.97 32.97
N ILE A 231 -4.31 15.33 31.80
CA ILE A 231 -5.45 14.47 31.52
C ILE A 231 -5.46 13.27 32.47
N HIS A 232 -4.31 12.64 32.71
CA HIS A 232 -4.21 11.55 33.68
C HIS A 232 -4.67 11.98 35.08
N SER A 233 -4.27 13.17 35.55
CA SER A 233 -4.71 13.67 36.86
C SER A 233 -6.21 13.99 36.93
N LYS A 234 -6.85 14.32 35.81
CA LYS A 234 -8.30 14.48 35.72
C LYS A 234 -8.99 13.11 35.77
N LEU A 235 -8.48 12.14 35.01
CA LEU A 235 -9.04 10.79 34.92
C LEU A 235 -8.94 9.99 36.23
N THR A 236 -7.84 10.12 36.98
CA THR A 236 -7.66 9.40 38.26
C THR A 236 -8.69 9.78 39.33
N LYS A 237 -9.31 10.96 39.23
CA LYS A 237 -10.36 11.42 40.16
C LYS A 237 -11.72 10.78 39.90
N ILE A 238 -11.92 10.22 38.71
CA ILE A 238 -13.20 9.67 38.24
C ILE A 238 -13.09 8.18 37.91
N GLU A 239 -12.10 7.48 38.46
CA GLU A 239 -11.94 6.04 38.29
C GLU A 239 -13.13 5.25 38.85
N GLN A 240 -13.45 4.16 38.17
CA GLN A 240 -14.46 3.20 38.60
C GLN A 240 -14.00 1.76 38.35
N LYS A 241 -14.63 0.82 39.05
CA LYS A 241 -14.23 -0.60 38.99
C LYS A 241 -14.76 -1.30 37.74
N GLU A 242 -15.95 -0.93 37.29
CA GLU A 242 -16.66 -1.58 36.19
C GLU A 242 -16.61 -0.73 34.93
N SER A 243 -16.69 -1.39 33.77
CA SER A 243 -16.73 -0.69 32.48
C SER A 243 -18.04 0.10 32.35
N PRO A 244 -18.01 1.34 31.84
CA PRO A 244 -19.23 2.09 31.56
C PRO A 244 -20.00 1.56 30.34
N PHE A 245 -19.41 0.64 29.56
CA PHE A 245 -20.05 0.03 28.40
C PHE A 245 -20.80 -1.24 28.80
N GLU A 246 -21.99 -1.46 28.23
CA GLU A 246 -22.74 -2.72 28.40
C GLU A 246 -21.93 -3.93 27.92
N ILE A 247 -21.19 -3.75 26.82
CA ILE A 247 -20.24 -4.74 26.32
C ILE A 247 -18.83 -4.19 26.51
N VAL A 248 -18.09 -4.77 27.47
CA VAL A 248 -16.71 -4.37 27.77
C VAL A 248 -15.83 -4.52 26.52
N PRO A 249 -15.26 -3.43 25.97
CA PRO A 249 -14.47 -3.50 24.75
C PRO A 249 -13.12 -4.18 25.00
N LYS A 250 -12.65 -4.97 24.03
CA LYS A 250 -11.31 -5.58 24.08
C LYS A 250 -10.26 -4.51 23.76
N THR A 251 -9.36 -4.28 24.70
CA THR A 251 -8.24 -3.33 24.58
C THR A 251 -6.90 -4.06 24.52
N ASN A 252 -5.90 -3.38 23.96
CA ASN A 252 -4.55 -3.90 23.78
C ASN A 252 -3.69 -3.88 25.07
N MET A 253 -4.16 -3.21 26.11
CA MET A 253 -3.51 -3.03 27.41
C MET A 253 -4.58 -3.04 28.53
N PRO A 254 -4.20 -3.33 29.79
CA PRO A 254 -5.10 -3.17 30.93
C PRO A 254 -5.70 -1.76 30.95
N VAL A 255 -7.01 -1.69 31.19
CA VAL A 255 -7.78 -0.45 31.20
C VAL A 255 -8.17 -0.13 32.61
N THR A 256 -7.91 1.11 33.01
CA THR A 256 -8.58 1.74 34.12
C THR A 256 -9.84 2.41 33.59
N TRP A 257 -11.00 1.95 34.05
CA TRP A 257 -12.29 2.52 33.66
C TRP A 257 -12.52 3.83 34.42
N VAL A 258 -13.11 4.81 33.75
CA VAL A 258 -13.53 6.06 34.39
C VAL A 258 -15.02 6.28 34.18
N LYS A 259 -15.63 7.07 35.06
CA LYS A 259 -16.98 7.55 34.84
C LYS A 259 -17.02 8.37 33.54
N PRO A 260 -18.03 8.18 32.67
CA PRO A 260 -18.12 8.84 31.38
C PRO A 260 -18.53 10.30 31.55
N GLU A 261 -17.68 11.12 32.15
CA GLU A 261 -17.93 12.52 32.55
C GLU A 261 -17.10 13.53 31.74
N LEU A 262 -16.01 13.09 31.11
CA LEU A 262 -15.13 13.95 30.31
C LEU A 262 -15.38 13.76 28.82
N ILE A 263 -15.52 14.87 28.10
CA ILE A 263 -15.69 14.88 26.65
C ILE A 263 -14.37 15.33 26.02
N CYS A 264 -13.98 14.68 24.93
CA CYS A 264 -12.88 15.11 24.09
C CYS A 264 -13.31 15.23 22.63
N GLU A 265 -12.61 16.10 21.91
CA GLU A 265 -12.67 16.16 20.47
C GLU A 265 -11.58 15.26 19.88
N VAL A 266 -11.95 14.48 18.85
CA VAL A 266 -11.04 13.62 18.13
C VAL A 266 -11.13 13.86 16.62
N LYS A 267 -9.97 13.83 15.97
CA LYS A 267 -9.82 13.87 14.52
C LYS A 267 -9.65 12.44 14.01
N PHE A 268 -10.35 12.05 12.95
CA PHE A 268 -10.35 10.69 12.42
C PHE A 268 -10.48 10.66 10.90
N SER A 269 -10.13 9.51 10.31
CA SER A 269 -10.16 9.30 8.86
C SER A 269 -11.57 8.97 8.34
N GLU A 270 -12.25 8.03 8.99
CA GLU A 270 -13.64 7.63 8.70
C GLU A 270 -14.29 6.98 9.93
N ILE A 271 -15.63 6.90 9.96
CA ILE A 271 -16.38 6.06 10.91
C ILE A 271 -16.60 4.71 10.23
N THR A 272 -16.19 3.61 10.87
CA THR A 272 -16.42 2.26 10.34
C THR A 272 -17.90 1.90 10.35
N LYS A 273 -18.30 0.86 9.61
CA LYS A 273 -19.68 0.33 9.64
C LYS A 273 -20.15 -0.07 11.05
N ASP A 274 -19.21 -0.36 11.95
CA ASP A 274 -19.45 -0.71 13.35
C ASP A 274 -19.49 0.51 14.30
N GLY A 275 -19.43 1.73 13.76
CA GLY A 275 -19.51 2.98 14.54
C GLY A 275 -18.19 3.43 15.20
N MET A 276 -17.05 2.81 14.86
CA MET A 276 -15.74 3.15 15.46
C MET A 276 -14.98 4.20 14.64
N PHE A 277 -14.22 5.05 15.31
CA PHE A 277 -13.30 5.96 14.64
C PHE A 277 -12.09 5.21 14.10
N ARG A 278 -11.77 5.43 12.82
CA ARG A 278 -10.56 4.89 12.20
C ARG A 278 -9.42 5.92 12.26
N HIS A 279 -8.29 5.51 12.80
CA HIS A 279 -7.12 6.37 13.05
C HIS A 279 -7.46 7.64 13.84
N PRO A 280 -8.11 7.52 15.02
CA PRO A 280 -8.43 8.70 15.83
C PRO A 280 -7.16 9.31 16.43
N VAL A 281 -7.11 10.63 16.43
CA VAL A 281 -6.08 11.48 17.04
C VAL A 281 -6.78 12.41 18.02
N PHE A 282 -6.30 12.47 19.26
CA PHE A 282 -6.84 13.40 20.25
C PHE A 282 -6.57 14.84 19.84
N VAL A 283 -7.56 15.72 20.03
CA VAL A 283 -7.43 17.17 19.76
C VAL A 283 -7.44 17.94 21.08
N ALA A 284 -8.55 17.90 21.83
CA ALA A 284 -8.70 18.66 23.08
C ALA A 284 -9.77 18.05 24.01
N ILE A 285 -9.72 18.39 25.31
CA ILE A 285 -10.85 18.18 26.22
C ILE A 285 -11.86 19.32 26.02
N ARG A 286 -13.15 18.99 26.02
CA ARG A 286 -14.26 19.93 25.90
C ARG A 286 -14.87 20.20 27.28
N GLU A 287 -14.32 21.20 27.97
CA GLU A 287 -14.83 21.65 29.28
C GLU A 287 -16.11 22.48 29.16
N ASP A 288 -16.45 22.91 27.94
CA ASP A 288 -17.63 23.70 27.59
C ASP A 288 -18.91 22.86 27.41
N LYS A 289 -18.81 21.53 27.45
CA LYS A 289 -19.92 20.61 27.16
C LYS A 289 -20.16 19.59 28.27
N THR A 290 -21.43 19.24 28.43
CA THR A 290 -21.91 18.21 29.35
C THR A 290 -22.35 16.95 28.60
N ILE A 291 -22.51 15.84 29.31
CA ILE A 291 -22.95 14.57 28.70
C ILE A 291 -24.37 14.68 28.14
N GLU A 292 -25.21 15.49 28.78
CA GLU A 292 -26.55 15.82 28.34
C GLU A 292 -26.56 16.51 26.96
N ASP A 293 -25.52 17.29 26.63
CA ASP A 293 -25.37 17.94 25.32
C ASP A 293 -25.07 16.92 24.20
N LEU A 294 -24.42 15.79 24.52
CA LEU A 294 -24.12 14.70 23.58
C LEU A 294 -25.27 13.71 23.39
N GLN A 295 -26.18 13.60 24.35
CA GLN A 295 -27.35 12.72 24.24
C GLN A 295 -28.46 13.33 23.37
N ASN A 296 -28.49 14.65 23.25
CA ASN A 296 -29.54 15.39 22.51
C ASN A 296 -29.20 15.68 21.04
N THR A 297 -28.03 15.28 20.54
CA THR A 297 -27.61 15.47 19.16
C THR A 297 -27.93 14.24 18.30
N THR A 298 -29.18 14.10 17.86
CA THR A 298 -29.58 13.10 16.86
C THR A 298 -29.50 13.69 15.44
N PRO A 299 -28.71 13.14 14.50
CA PRO A 299 -28.90 13.41 13.08
C PRO A 299 -30.12 12.64 12.54
N GLN A 300 -30.94 13.30 11.73
CA GLN A 300 -32.13 12.74 11.09
C GLN A 300 -31.79 11.56 10.15
N LYS A 301 -32.60 10.50 10.26
CA LYS A 301 -32.57 9.25 9.45
C LYS A 301 -32.78 9.50 7.95
N PRO A 302 -32.10 8.75 7.06
CA PRO A 302 -32.69 8.25 5.82
C PRO A 302 -33.37 6.89 6.05
N GLU A 303 -34.38 6.61 5.24
CA GLU A 303 -35.38 5.59 5.45
C GLU A 303 -34.91 4.13 5.30
N LYS A 304 -35.57 3.30 6.10
CA LYS A 304 -35.67 1.83 6.13
C LYS A 304 -35.15 1.05 4.91
N MET A 305 -34.11 0.24 5.12
CA MET A 305 -34.08 -1.13 4.63
C MET A 305 -33.99 -2.09 5.81
N THR A 306 -35.04 -2.91 5.97
CA THR A 306 -35.17 -3.95 6.98
C THR A 306 -34.15 -5.07 6.77
N LYS A 307 -33.21 -5.27 7.71
CA LYS A 307 -32.67 -6.60 8.03
C LYS A 307 -32.51 -6.76 9.54
N LYS A 308 -32.91 -7.94 10.02
CA LYS A 308 -33.03 -8.36 11.42
C LYS A 308 -31.71 -8.25 12.20
N PRO A 309 -31.77 -8.09 13.55
CA PRO A 309 -30.57 -8.05 14.39
C PRO A 309 -29.88 -9.41 14.40
N VAL A 310 -28.59 -9.45 14.04
CA VAL A 310 -27.73 -10.60 14.32
C VAL A 310 -27.03 -10.32 15.64
N LYS A 311 -27.32 -11.15 16.64
CA LYS A 311 -26.64 -11.20 17.94
C LYS A 311 -25.12 -11.30 17.74
N LYS A 312 -24.34 -10.55 18.52
CA LYS A 312 -22.93 -10.87 18.80
C LYS A 312 -22.88 -12.18 19.58
N SER A 313 -22.84 -13.31 18.88
CA SER A 313 -22.16 -14.49 19.38
C SER A 313 -20.67 -14.27 19.16
N ASP A 314 -19.80 -14.72 20.06
CA ASP A 314 -18.46 -15.13 19.64
C ASP A 314 -18.66 -15.99 18.37
N SER A 315 -17.97 -15.65 17.27
CA SER A 315 -18.05 -16.55 16.12
C SER A 315 -17.54 -17.91 16.60
N GLU A 316 -18.27 -19.01 16.32
CA GLU A 316 -17.84 -20.38 16.64
C GLU A 316 -16.44 -20.73 16.06
N SER A 317 -15.89 -19.84 15.22
CA SER A 317 -14.62 -19.97 14.51
C SER A 317 -13.39 -19.35 15.22
N ASP A 318 -13.56 -18.52 16.25
CA ASP A 318 -12.41 -17.94 16.98
C ASP A 318 -11.68 -19.03 17.80
N LYS A 319 -10.36 -19.16 17.63
CA LYS A 319 -9.55 -20.20 18.30
C LYS A 319 -8.31 -19.59 18.96
N GLU A 320 -8.05 -19.95 20.21
CA GLU A 320 -6.76 -19.65 20.86
C GLU A 320 -5.85 -20.87 20.74
N VAL A 321 -4.65 -20.69 20.17
CA VAL A 321 -3.65 -21.75 20.03
C VAL A 321 -2.37 -21.34 20.77
N THR A 322 -1.68 -22.32 21.36
CA THR A 322 -0.37 -22.09 21.96
C THR A 322 0.71 -22.58 21.00
N LEU A 323 1.49 -21.64 20.46
CA LEU A 323 2.60 -21.91 19.53
C LEU A 323 3.87 -21.32 20.13
N ASN A 324 4.98 -22.07 20.14
CA ASN A 324 6.26 -21.59 20.70
C ASN A 324 6.15 -20.98 22.12
N ARG A 325 5.22 -21.47 22.95
CA ARG A 325 4.89 -20.94 24.30
C ARG A 325 4.18 -19.57 24.32
N HIS A 326 3.75 -19.07 23.16
CA HIS A 326 2.94 -17.88 23.01
C HIS A 326 1.49 -18.26 22.73
N LYS A 327 0.56 -17.59 23.42
CA LYS A 327 -0.88 -17.69 23.12
C LYS A 327 -1.18 -16.78 21.93
N VAL A 328 -1.63 -17.37 20.84
CA VAL A 328 -2.01 -16.66 19.61
C VAL A 328 -3.51 -16.81 19.42
N LYS A 329 -4.22 -15.69 19.47
CA LYS A 329 -5.66 -15.65 19.18
C LYS A 329 -5.90 -15.55 17.67
N LEU A 330 -6.42 -16.62 17.08
CA LEU A 330 -6.81 -16.71 15.68
C LEU A 330 -8.30 -16.34 15.56
N THR A 331 -8.60 -15.30 14.79
CA THR A 331 -9.96 -14.75 14.69
C THR A 331 -10.57 -15.01 13.32
N ASN A 332 -11.89 -15.04 13.23
CA ASN A 332 -12.63 -15.09 11.96
C ASN A 332 -12.12 -16.21 11.03
N GLN A 333 -11.91 -17.43 11.55
CA GLN A 333 -11.27 -18.50 10.78
C GLN A 333 -12.09 -18.86 9.54
N ASP A 334 -13.42 -18.79 9.62
CA ASP A 334 -14.32 -19.11 8.51
C ASP A 334 -14.43 -17.99 7.47
N LYS A 335 -13.72 -16.87 7.66
CA LYS A 335 -13.76 -15.75 6.72
C LYS A 335 -13.15 -16.19 5.39
N ILE A 336 -13.93 -16.08 4.32
CA ILE A 336 -13.49 -16.42 2.98
C ILE A 336 -12.43 -15.42 2.50
N TYR A 337 -11.24 -15.93 2.17
CA TYR A 337 -10.16 -15.14 1.57
C TYR A 337 -10.11 -15.31 0.04
N PHE A 338 -10.47 -16.48 -0.48
CA PHE A 338 -10.54 -16.76 -1.92
C PHE A 338 -11.97 -17.22 -2.27
N PRO A 339 -12.86 -16.30 -2.66
CA PRO A 339 -14.28 -16.60 -2.85
C PRO A 339 -14.57 -17.69 -3.88
N LYS A 340 -13.88 -17.69 -5.01
CA LYS A 340 -14.07 -18.68 -6.07
C LYS A 340 -13.59 -20.08 -5.70
N ASP A 341 -12.57 -20.16 -4.85
CA ASP A 341 -11.95 -21.41 -4.41
C ASP A 341 -12.54 -21.94 -3.09
N GLY A 342 -13.35 -21.13 -2.41
CA GLY A 342 -13.91 -21.46 -1.09
C GLY A 342 -12.88 -21.51 0.04
N ILE A 343 -11.67 -20.95 -0.17
CA ILE A 343 -10.57 -21.01 0.79
C ILE A 343 -10.77 -19.92 1.86
N THR A 344 -10.76 -20.37 3.12
CA THR A 344 -10.94 -19.53 4.31
C THR A 344 -9.61 -18.99 4.85
N LYS A 345 -9.70 -18.01 5.74
CA LYS A 345 -8.57 -17.52 6.55
C LYS A 345 -7.94 -18.64 7.38
N GLY A 346 -8.77 -19.55 7.91
CA GLY A 346 -8.35 -20.73 8.66
C GLY A 346 -7.46 -21.63 7.81
N ASP A 347 -7.88 -21.94 6.58
CA ASP A 347 -7.11 -22.76 5.64
C ASP A 347 -5.74 -22.15 5.33
N VAL A 348 -5.68 -20.83 5.13
CA VAL A 348 -4.42 -20.11 4.90
C VAL A 348 -3.48 -20.24 6.11
N ILE A 349 -4.00 -20.05 7.32
CA ILE A 349 -3.21 -20.21 8.54
C ILE A 349 -2.74 -21.66 8.69
N GLU A 350 -3.63 -22.63 8.52
CA GLU A 350 -3.33 -24.05 8.61
C GLU A 350 -2.24 -24.46 7.62
N TYR A 351 -2.33 -24.02 6.37
CA TYR A 351 -1.30 -24.23 5.36
C TYR A 351 0.06 -23.76 5.85
N TYR A 352 0.17 -22.49 6.26
CA TYR A 352 1.45 -21.93 6.70
C TYR A 352 2.00 -22.65 7.94
N GLN A 353 1.12 -23.06 8.86
CA GLN A 353 1.53 -23.86 10.02
C GLN A 353 2.03 -25.26 9.64
N SER A 354 1.46 -25.86 8.59
CA SER A 354 1.84 -27.17 8.05
C SER A 354 3.19 -27.13 7.32
N VAL A 355 3.47 -26.07 6.57
CA VAL A 355 4.75 -25.88 5.85
C VAL A 355 5.80 -25.15 6.68
N ALA A 356 5.48 -24.75 7.92
CA ALA A 356 6.36 -23.97 8.80
C ALA A 356 7.78 -24.53 8.92
N LYS A 357 7.95 -25.85 8.95
CA LYS A 357 9.27 -26.51 9.01
C LYS A 357 10.16 -26.13 7.81
N TYR A 358 9.56 -25.88 6.66
CA TYR A 358 10.22 -25.61 5.39
C TYR A 358 10.32 -24.11 5.12
N ILE A 359 9.27 -23.32 5.37
CA ILE A 359 9.30 -21.87 5.10
C ILE A 359 10.09 -21.07 6.13
N LEU A 360 10.02 -21.41 7.43
CA LEU A 360 10.68 -20.61 8.48
C LEU A 360 12.21 -20.46 8.30
N PRO A 361 12.97 -21.49 7.88
CA PRO A 361 14.38 -21.31 7.52
C PRO A 361 14.64 -20.17 6.52
N HIS A 362 13.70 -19.91 5.60
CA HIS A 362 13.81 -18.86 4.59
C HIS A 362 13.28 -17.50 5.05
N LEU A 363 12.54 -17.43 6.16
CA LEU A 363 12.08 -16.16 6.77
C LEU A 363 12.95 -15.73 7.96
N LYS A 364 13.67 -16.68 8.56
CA LYS A 364 14.41 -16.49 9.80
C LYS A 364 15.40 -15.32 9.70
N ASN A 365 15.34 -14.42 10.67
CA ASN A 365 16.18 -13.23 10.80
C ASN A 365 16.07 -12.25 9.62
N ARG A 366 15.03 -12.34 8.79
CA ARG A 366 14.85 -11.44 7.64
C ARG A 366 13.76 -10.42 7.93
N PRO A 367 14.02 -9.12 7.69
CA PRO A 367 12.97 -8.12 7.62
C PRO A 367 11.90 -8.54 6.61
N LEU A 368 10.62 -8.45 6.97
CA LEU A 368 9.50 -8.79 6.09
C LEU A 368 8.74 -7.56 5.60
N SER A 369 8.47 -7.51 4.30
CA SER A 369 7.37 -6.72 3.76
C SER A 369 6.12 -7.62 3.71
N LEU A 370 5.05 -7.18 4.35
CA LEU A 370 3.83 -7.97 4.51
C LEU A 370 2.78 -7.52 3.49
N ASN A 371 2.31 -8.40 2.61
CA ASN A 371 1.20 -8.09 1.72
C ASN A 371 -0.11 -8.63 2.31
N ARG A 372 -0.93 -7.73 2.83
CA ARG A 372 -2.09 -8.04 3.66
C ARG A 372 -3.40 -7.88 2.89
N PHE A 373 -4.27 -8.88 3.02
CA PHE A 373 -5.63 -8.94 2.48
C PHE A 373 -6.62 -9.29 3.61
N PRO A 374 -6.86 -8.39 4.57
CA PRO A 374 -7.71 -8.71 5.73
C PRO A 374 -9.15 -9.09 5.35
N ASN A 375 -9.60 -8.70 4.14
CA ASN A 375 -10.93 -8.93 3.61
C ASN A 375 -10.98 -9.91 2.42
N GLY A 376 -9.89 -10.65 2.17
CA GLY A 376 -9.78 -11.54 1.00
C GLY A 376 -9.25 -10.85 -0.25
N ILE A 377 -9.00 -11.64 -1.31
CA ILE A 377 -8.22 -11.22 -2.48
C ILE A 377 -9.01 -10.40 -3.52
N GLU A 378 -10.34 -10.40 -3.44
CA GLU A 378 -11.21 -9.57 -4.31
C GLU A 378 -11.30 -8.11 -3.81
N GLU A 379 -10.94 -7.89 -2.53
CA GLU A 379 -10.85 -6.58 -1.92
C GLU A 379 -9.41 -6.03 -2.00
N SER A 380 -9.25 -4.73 -1.77
CA SER A 380 -7.92 -4.12 -1.80
C SER A 380 -7.01 -4.66 -0.70
N GLY A 381 -5.86 -5.23 -1.11
CA GLY A 381 -4.73 -5.50 -0.22
C GLY A 381 -3.82 -4.29 -0.04
N PHE A 382 -2.87 -4.39 0.90
CA PHE A 382 -1.84 -3.37 1.09
C PHE A 382 -0.52 -3.96 1.58
N TYR A 383 0.57 -3.30 1.21
CA TYR A 383 1.90 -3.60 1.75
C TYR A 383 2.12 -2.87 3.08
N GLN A 384 2.54 -3.63 4.09
CA GLN A 384 2.99 -3.11 5.36
C GLN A 384 4.46 -3.47 5.57
N LYS A 385 5.30 -2.45 5.70
CA LYS A 385 6.73 -2.58 6.04
C LYS A 385 6.98 -2.23 7.51
N ASP A 386 6.29 -1.18 7.96
CA ASP A 386 6.37 -0.65 9.31
C ASP A 386 5.39 -1.40 10.22
N ALA A 387 5.89 -2.07 11.24
CA ALA A 387 5.10 -2.91 12.12
C ALA A 387 4.23 -2.08 13.08
N GLY A 388 4.63 -0.83 13.36
CA GLY A 388 3.98 0.07 14.30
C GLY A 388 4.00 -0.41 15.76
N ASP A 389 3.37 0.36 16.66
CA ASP A 389 3.49 0.16 18.12
C ASP A 389 2.57 -0.94 18.69
N SER A 390 1.79 -1.63 17.85
CA SER A 390 0.71 -2.54 18.28
C SER A 390 1.05 -4.03 18.17
N LEU A 391 2.33 -4.39 18.03
CA LEU A 391 2.75 -5.78 18.00
C LEU A 391 2.79 -6.40 19.42
N PRO A 392 2.48 -7.70 19.57
CA PRO A 392 2.82 -8.45 20.76
C PRO A 392 4.32 -8.38 21.07
N ASP A 393 4.68 -8.23 22.36
CA ASP A 393 6.07 -8.00 22.80
C ASP A 393 7.03 -9.16 22.46
N TRP A 394 6.50 -10.34 22.14
CA TRP A 394 7.27 -11.52 21.72
C TRP A 394 7.59 -11.55 20.21
N ILE A 395 7.05 -10.63 19.41
CA ILE A 395 7.39 -10.52 18.00
C ILE A 395 8.63 -9.66 17.84
N GLU A 396 9.68 -10.27 17.29
CA GLU A 396 10.92 -9.58 16.99
C GLU A 396 10.76 -8.58 15.85
N THR A 397 11.42 -7.43 15.98
CA THR A 397 11.50 -6.39 14.95
C THR A 397 12.94 -5.93 14.76
N THR A 398 13.22 -5.32 13.61
CA THR A 398 14.50 -4.65 13.36
C THR A 398 14.28 -3.29 12.69
N LYS A 399 15.07 -2.31 13.13
CA LYS A 399 15.00 -0.93 12.64
C LYS A 399 15.90 -0.76 11.44
N VAL A 400 15.32 -0.28 10.35
CA VAL A 400 16.07 0.06 9.12
C VAL A 400 15.75 1.50 8.75
N TYR A 401 16.79 2.30 8.55
CA TYR A 401 16.62 3.68 8.08
C TYR A 401 16.21 3.68 6.60
N SER A 402 15.23 4.51 6.24
CA SER A 402 14.77 4.66 4.86
C SER A 402 15.03 6.07 4.38
N ASP A 403 16.02 6.23 3.49
CA ASP A 403 16.37 7.51 2.86
C ASP A 403 15.17 8.16 2.16
N SER A 404 14.32 7.35 1.53
CA SER A 404 13.15 7.83 0.78
C SER A 404 12.08 8.52 1.64
N THR A 405 12.03 8.17 2.93
CA THR A 405 11.05 8.72 3.88
C THR A 405 11.68 9.45 5.05
N ASP A 406 13.01 9.53 5.10
CA ASP A 406 13.81 10.13 6.17
C ASP A 406 13.34 9.69 7.58
N LYS A 407 13.13 8.38 7.74
CA LYS A 407 12.72 7.78 9.02
C LYS A 407 13.20 6.35 9.17
N TYR A 408 13.28 5.89 10.42
CA TYR A 408 13.40 4.47 10.72
C TYR A 408 12.06 3.76 10.51
N ILE A 409 12.14 2.55 9.94
CA ILE A 409 11.03 1.64 9.75
C ILE A 409 11.30 0.40 10.60
N ASP A 410 10.34 0.02 11.43
CA ASP A 410 10.39 -1.20 12.23
C ASP A 410 9.85 -2.38 11.42
N TYR A 411 10.73 -3.21 10.86
CA TYR A 411 10.34 -4.40 10.11
C TYR A 411 10.11 -5.58 11.03
N VAL A 412 9.06 -6.37 10.78
CA VAL A 412 8.83 -7.64 11.49
C VAL A 412 9.84 -8.69 11.05
N ILE A 413 10.35 -9.46 12.01
CA ILE A 413 11.13 -10.69 11.76
C ILE A 413 10.28 -11.90 12.15
N CYS A 414 10.09 -12.83 11.20
CA CYS A 414 9.33 -14.06 11.45
C CYS A 414 10.26 -15.25 11.72
N ASN A 415 10.56 -15.49 13.00
CA ASN A 415 11.48 -16.55 13.43
C ASN A 415 10.80 -17.87 13.80
N ASP A 416 9.49 -17.87 14.04
CA ASP A 416 8.79 -19.03 14.59
C ASP A 416 7.33 -19.17 14.13
N LYS A 417 6.69 -20.26 14.57
CA LYS A 417 5.31 -20.59 14.19
C LYS A 417 4.30 -19.60 14.76
N ALA A 418 4.56 -19.07 15.96
CA ALA A 418 3.67 -18.11 16.62
C ALA A 418 3.61 -16.80 15.82
N THR A 419 4.77 -16.28 15.41
CA THR A 419 4.88 -15.07 14.60
C THR A 419 4.25 -15.29 13.24
N LEU A 420 4.51 -16.43 12.60
CA LEU A 420 3.88 -16.80 11.33
C LEU A 420 2.35 -16.82 11.45
N ALA A 421 1.80 -17.52 12.44
CA ALA A 421 0.35 -17.58 12.69
C ALA A 421 -0.25 -16.18 12.91
N TYR A 422 0.44 -15.33 13.67
CA TYR A 422 0.00 -13.96 13.92
C TYR A 422 -0.04 -13.14 12.64
N LEU A 423 1.01 -13.19 11.80
CA LEU A 423 1.06 -12.48 10.53
C LEU A 423 -0.05 -12.93 9.58
N ASN A 424 -0.28 -14.24 9.46
CA ASN A 424 -1.37 -14.77 8.64
C ASN A 424 -2.75 -14.37 9.21
N ASN A 425 -2.88 -14.35 10.54
CA ASN A 425 -4.10 -13.89 11.21
C ASN A 425 -4.40 -12.40 10.98
N LEU A 426 -3.36 -11.57 10.78
CA LEU A 426 -3.50 -10.19 10.33
C LEU A 426 -3.89 -10.04 8.85
N GLY A 427 -4.03 -11.16 8.12
CA GLY A 427 -4.36 -11.20 6.70
C GLY A 427 -3.14 -11.19 5.79
N CYS A 428 -1.93 -11.43 6.29
CA CYS A 428 -0.76 -11.58 5.41
C CYS A 428 -0.87 -12.89 4.63
N ILE A 429 -1.27 -12.80 3.35
CA ILE A 429 -1.35 -13.95 2.45
C ILE A 429 0.02 -14.19 1.80
N ASP A 430 0.75 -13.14 1.46
CA ASP A 430 2.02 -13.18 0.73
C ASP A 430 3.16 -12.58 1.58
N LEU A 431 4.16 -13.40 1.89
CA LEU A 431 5.30 -13.09 2.78
C LEU A 431 6.53 -12.74 1.93
N ASN A 432 7.06 -11.53 2.09
CA ASN A 432 8.14 -11.02 1.25
C ASN A 432 9.39 -10.70 2.10
N PRO A 433 10.29 -11.68 2.32
CA PRO A 433 11.54 -11.47 3.06
C PRO A 433 12.58 -10.71 2.24
N TRP A 434 13.44 -9.97 2.93
CA TRP A 434 14.64 -9.39 2.33
C TRP A 434 15.65 -10.47 1.93
N ASN A 435 16.49 -10.18 0.93
CA ASN A 435 17.58 -11.05 0.52
C ASN A 435 18.74 -11.09 1.54
N ALA A 436 18.80 -10.12 2.46
CA ALA A 436 19.73 -10.07 3.59
C ALA A 436 19.03 -10.41 4.92
N SER A 437 19.81 -10.74 5.95
CA SER A 437 19.30 -11.12 7.27
C SER A 437 20.08 -10.45 8.40
N VAL A 438 19.44 -10.11 9.51
CA VAL A 438 20.15 -9.56 10.68
C VAL A 438 21.24 -10.55 11.19
N PRO A 439 22.33 -10.04 11.79
CA PRO A 439 22.65 -8.64 12.07
C PRO A 439 23.21 -7.83 10.89
N ASP A 440 23.42 -8.47 9.73
CA ASP A 440 24.07 -7.88 8.57
C ASP A 440 23.09 -7.73 7.42
N LEU A 441 22.59 -6.51 7.26
CA LEU A 441 21.63 -6.13 6.23
C LEU A 441 22.28 -5.52 4.98
N GLU A 442 23.61 -5.40 4.92
CA GLU A 442 24.32 -4.83 3.78
C GLU A 442 24.76 -5.93 2.79
N ASN A 443 25.00 -7.14 3.29
CA ASN A 443 25.44 -8.28 2.49
C ASN A 443 24.32 -9.33 2.35
N PRO A 444 23.72 -9.51 1.15
CA PRO A 444 22.66 -10.49 0.95
C PRO A 444 23.13 -11.95 1.07
N ASP A 445 22.24 -12.81 1.54
CA ASP A 445 22.47 -14.26 1.61
C ASP A 445 22.32 -14.95 0.25
N PHE A 446 21.57 -14.35 -0.68
CA PHE A 446 21.32 -14.88 -2.01
C PHE A 446 21.06 -13.78 -3.04
N LEU A 447 21.39 -14.11 -4.29
CA LEU A 447 21.03 -13.38 -5.49
C LEU A 447 19.76 -13.98 -6.08
N VAL A 448 18.87 -13.16 -6.61
CA VAL A 448 17.66 -13.60 -7.30
C VAL A 448 17.59 -13.06 -8.72
N LEU A 449 17.32 -13.96 -9.66
CA LEU A 449 16.99 -13.66 -11.05
C LEU A 449 15.49 -13.86 -11.22
N ASP A 450 14.75 -12.77 -11.46
CA ASP A 450 13.29 -12.79 -11.60
C ASP A 450 12.91 -12.67 -13.08
N LEU A 451 12.14 -13.65 -13.56
CA LEU A 451 11.69 -13.74 -14.94
C LEU A 451 10.25 -13.26 -14.99
N ASP A 452 10.05 -12.00 -15.39
CA ASP A 452 8.76 -11.32 -15.38
C ASP A 452 8.18 -11.26 -16.80
N PRO A 453 7.25 -12.15 -17.19
CA PRO A 453 6.67 -12.16 -18.52
C PRO A 453 5.72 -10.99 -18.80
N SER A 454 5.62 -10.60 -20.06
CA SER A 454 4.58 -9.69 -20.54
C SER A 454 3.26 -10.45 -20.77
N LYS A 455 2.17 -9.72 -21.01
CA LYS A 455 0.83 -10.32 -21.24
C LYS A 455 0.74 -11.28 -22.43
N LYS A 456 1.65 -11.16 -23.41
CA LYS A 456 1.67 -12.00 -24.61
C LYS A 456 2.58 -13.22 -24.48
N ASN A 457 3.38 -13.30 -23.43
CA ASN A 457 4.23 -14.44 -23.19
C ASN A 457 3.41 -15.59 -22.58
N SER A 458 3.66 -16.79 -23.08
CA SER A 458 3.15 -18.00 -22.47
C SER A 458 4.01 -18.37 -21.24
N PHE A 459 3.53 -19.27 -20.39
CA PHE A 459 4.40 -19.81 -19.34
C PHE A 459 5.50 -20.72 -19.90
N ASP A 460 5.27 -21.33 -21.07
CA ASP A 460 6.30 -22.12 -21.77
C ASP A 460 7.48 -21.23 -22.21
N ASP A 461 7.21 -19.97 -22.59
CA ASP A 461 8.24 -18.97 -22.88
C ASP A 461 9.10 -18.68 -21.63
N VAL A 462 8.46 -18.64 -20.45
CA VAL A 462 9.14 -18.44 -19.16
C VAL A 462 10.00 -19.64 -18.81
N ILE A 463 9.51 -20.85 -19.10
CA ILE A 463 10.27 -22.10 -18.93
C ILE A 463 11.50 -22.10 -19.85
N GLU A 464 11.33 -21.77 -21.13
CA GLU A 464 12.45 -21.66 -22.09
C GLU A 464 13.51 -20.69 -21.58
N THR A 465 13.07 -19.51 -21.11
CA THR A 465 13.96 -18.50 -20.55
C THR A 465 14.67 -19.01 -19.28
N ALA A 466 13.97 -19.68 -18.37
CA ALA A 466 14.55 -20.25 -17.15
C ALA A 466 15.59 -21.33 -17.45
N LEU A 467 15.32 -22.19 -18.43
CA LEU A 467 16.28 -23.20 -18.89
C LEU A 467 17.53 -22.54 -19.50
N GLN A 468 17.37 -21.46 -20.27
CA GLN A 468 18.51 -20.69 -20.76
C GLN A 468 19.34 -20.04 -19.64
N VAL A 469 18.70 -19.55 -18.57
CA VAL A 469 19.41 -19.10 -17.36
C VAL A 469 20.21 -20.26 -16.78
N ASN A 470 19.63 -21.46 -16.66
CA ASN A 470 20.33 -22.63 -16.15
C ASN A 470 21.56 -23.00 -17.00
N GLU A 471 21.47 -22.92 -18.32
CA GLU A 471 22.63 -23.17 -19.20
C GLU A 471 23.76 -22.14 -18.99
N VAL A 472 23.42 -20.86 -18.81
CA VAL A 472 24.40 -19.82 -18.45
C VAL A 472 25.03 -20.11 -17.08
N LEU A 473 24.26 -20.56 -16.10
CA LEU A 473 24.80 -20.93 -14.77
C LEU A 473 25.71 -22.16 -14.84
N LYS A 474 25.35 -23.17 -15.65
CA LYS A 474 26.18 -24.36 -15.88
C LYS A 474 27.51 -24.02 -16.53
N SER A 475 27.55 -23.10 -17.50
CA SER A 475 28.80 -22.71 -18.17
C SER A 475 29.82 -22.11 -17.21
N ILE A 476 29.36 -21.42 -16.16
CA ILE A 476 30.20 -20.85 -15.10
C ILE A 476 30.27 -21.72 -13.84
N LYS A 477 29.80 -22.98 -13.93
CA LYS A 477 29.82 -23.97 -12.84
C LYS A 477 29.12 -23.48 -11.56
N VAL A 478 28.11 -22.62 -11.70
CA VAL A 478 27.25 -22.14 -10.63
C VAL A 478 25.97 -22.98 -10.61
N LYS A 479 25.52 -23.36 -9.42
CA LYS A 479 24.23 -24.04 -9.24
C LYS A 479 23.16 -23.04 -8.83
N GLY A 480 22.16 -22.85 -9.68
CA GLY A 480 20.93 -22.11 -9.38
C GLY A 480 19.80 -23.02 -8.88
N TYR A 481 18.84 -22.42 -8.18
CA TYR A 481 17.65 -23.10 -7.64
C TYR A 481 16.39 -22.35 -8.10
N CYS A 482 15.53 -23.00 -8.87
CA CYS A 482 14.33 -22.39 -9.43
C CYS A 482 13.07 -22.66 -8.60
N LYS A 483 12.16 -21.70 -8.61
CA LYS A 483 10.79 -21.85 -8.12
C LYS A 483 9.83 -21.12 -9.04
N THR A 484 8.60 -21.61 -9.16
CA THR A 484 7.53 -20.78 -9.70
C THR A 484 7.36 -19.57 -8.80
N SER A 485 6.97 -18.41 -9.34
CA SER A 485 6.59 -17.28 -8.50
C SER A 485 5.24 -17.50 -7.82
N GLY A 486 4.49 -18.53 -8.23
CA GLY A 486 3.08 -18.72 -7.92
C GLY A 486 2.17 -17.72 -8.63
N SER A 487 2.68 -16.86 -9.52
CA SER A 487 1.88 -15.95 -10.34
C SER A 487 2.13 -16.24 -11.81
N THR A 488 2.98 -15.46 -12.47
CA THR A 488 3.22 -15.56 -13.92
C THR A 488 4.66 -15.93 -14.28
N GLY A 489 5.60 -15.75 -13.35
CA GLY A 489 7.04 -15.87 -13.59
C GLY A 489 7.71 -17.06 -12.89
N ILE A 490 9.04 -17.14 -13.06
CA ILE A 490 9.94 -18.06 -12.36
C ILE A 490 11.03 -17.23 -11.68
N HIS A 491 11.36 -17.56 -10.43
CA HIS A 491 12.50 -16.96 -9.73
C HIS A 491 13.63 -17.99 -9.61
N ILE A 492 14.87 -17.56 -9.84
CA ILE A 492 16.06 -18.42 -9.75
C ILE A 492 17.01 -17.82 -8.71
N TYR A 493 17.34 -18.61 -7.70
CA TYR A 493 18.15 -18.18 -6.57
C TYR A 493 19.57 -18.74 -6.68
N ILE A 494 20.56 -17.92 -6.33
CA ILE A 494 21.97 -18.30 -6.25
C ILE A 494 22.48 -17.95 -4.84
N PRO A 495 23.02 -18.92 -4.07
CA PRO A 495 23.54 -18.64 -2.74
C PRO A 495 24.75 -17.69 -2.78
N MET A 496 24.74 -16.65 -1.94
CA MET A 496 25.85 -15.67 -1.79
C MET A 496 26.49 -15.71 -0.41
N LYS A 497 25.74 -16.13 0.61
CA LYS A 497 26.20 -16.31 2.00
C LYS A 497 26.93 -15.07 2.56
N LYS A 498 26.41 -13.88 2.27
CA LYS A 498 26.91 -12.58 2.77
C LYS A 498 28.37 -12.28 2.41
N GLN A 499 28.87 -12.87 1.33
CA GLN A 499 30.26 -12.65 0.88
C GLN A 499 30.43 -11.34 0.11
N TYR A 500 29.33 -10.79 -0.40
CA TYR A 500 29.30 -9.67 -1.33
C TYR A 500 28.22 -8.68 -0.90
N ASP A 501 28.40 -7.40 -1.19
CA ASP A 501 27.38 -6.37 -0.95
C ASP A 501 26.27 -6.41 -2.01
N PHE A 502 25.20 -5.64 -1.78
CA PHE A 502 24.07 -5.58 -2.71
C PHE A 502 24.45 -5.08 -4.11
N ASP A 503 25.40 -4.15 -4.24
CA ASP A 503 25.78 -3.61 -5.54
C ASP A 503 26.55 -4.64 -6.36
N GLN A 504 27.50 -5.33 -5.74
CA GLN A 504 28.23 -6.47 -6.32
C GLN A 504 27.27 -7.56 -6.79
N VAL A 505 26.31 -7.95 -5.93
CA VAL A 505 25.34 -9.00 -6.25
C VAL A 505 24.39 -8.58 -7.39
N LYS A 506 23.94 -7.33 -7.39
CA LYS A 506 23.10 -6.75 -8.45
C LYS A 506 23.84 -6.68 -9.78
N ASP A 507 25.10 -6.26 -9.77
CA ASP A 507 25.90 -6.14 -10.98
C ASP A 507 26.23 -7.52 -11.56
N PHE A 508 26.52 -8.51 -10.71
CA PHE A 508 26.66 -9.89 -11.15
C PHE A 508 25.37 -10.44 -11.74
N ALA A 509 24.21 -10.19 -11.12
CA ALA A 509 22.91 -10.56 -11.66
C ALA A 509 22.67 -9.94 -13.04
N HIS A 510 23.03 -8.66 -13.23
CA HIS A 510 22.93 -7.98 -14.50
C HIS A 510 23.80 -8.62 -15.58
N ILE A 511 25.04 -9.01 -15.27
CA ILE A 511 25.94 -9.71 -16.20
C ILE A 511 25.32 -11.04 -16.65
N LEU A 512 24.78 -11.82 -15.71
CA LEU A 512 24.12 -13.09 -16.02
C LEU A 512 22.92 -12.89 -16.94
N MET A 513 22.03 -11.94 -16.61
CA MET A 513 20.85 -11.66 -17.42
C MET A 513 21.21 -11.09 -18.79
N LYS A 514 22.31 -10.32 -18.90
CA LYS A 514 22.81 -9.86 -20.20
C LYS A 514 23.25 -11.02 -21.08
N LYS A 515 23.95 -12.02 -20.52
CA LYS A 515 24.34 -13.23 -21.26
C LYS A 515 23.12 -14.08 -21.67
N VAL A 516 22.11 -14.19 -20.81
CA VAL A 516 20.83 -14.83 -21.18
C VAL A 516 20.18 -14.08 -22.34
N ASN A 517 20.13 -12.74 -22.26
CA ASN A 517 19.56 -11.91 -23.30
C ASN A 517 20.29 -11.99 -24.65
N THR A 518 21.60 -12.25 -24.66
CA THR A 518 22.33 -12.48 -25.92
C THR A 518 21.99 -13.83 -26.56
N HIS A 519 21.58 -14.82 -25.79
CA HIS A 519 21.17 -16.13 -26.33
C HIS A 519 19.69 -16.15 -26.76
N LEU A 520 18.82 -15.38 -26.11
CA LEU A 520 17.39 -15.28 -26.43
C LEU A 520 16.93 -13.83 -26.72
N PRO A 521 17.58 -13.09 -27.64
CA PRO A 521 17.30 -11.67 -27.84
C PRO A 521 15.89 -11.36 -28.33
N GLU A 522 15.23 -12.32 -28.99
CA GLU A 522 13.85 -12.19 -29.46
C GLU A 522 12.81 -12.45 -28.37
N LEU A 523 13.16 -13.22 -27.34
CA LEU A 523 12.24 -13.60 -26.25
C LEU A 523 12.42 -12.76 -25.00
N THR A 524 13.62 -12.22 -24.75
CA THR A 524 13.95 -11.55 -23.49
C THR A 524 14.35 -10.11 -23.67
N THR A 525 14.31 -9.34 -22.57
CA THR A 525 14.74 -7.94 -22.55
C THR A 525 15.27 -7.54 -21.18
N LEU A 526 16.23 -6.61 -21.17
CA LEU A 526 16.71 -5.90 -19.97
C LEU A 526 16.07 -4.51 -19.81
N GLU A 527 15.24 -4.09 -20.76
CA GLU A 527 14.55 -2.80 -20.69
C GLU A 527 13.41 -2.86 -19.66
N ARG A 528 13.61 -2.17 -18.55
CA ARG A 528 12.68 -2.11 -17.42
C ARG A 528 11.40 -1.34 -17.75
N SER A 529 11.51 -0.27 -18.54
CA SER A 529 10.37 0.61 -18.79
C SER A 529 9.34 -0.11 -19.64
N LEU A 530 8.16 -0.40 -19.08
CA LEU A 530 7.04 -1.03 -19.80
C LEU A 530 6.68 -0.32 -21.12
N LYS A 531 6.99 0.97 -21.25
CA LYS A 531 6.78 1.74 -22.49
C LYS A 531 7.77 1.44 -23.61
N LYS A 532 9.02 1.16 -23.23
CA LYS A 532 10.14 0.89 -24.15
C LYS A 532 10.35 -0.61 -24.35
N ARG A 533 9.88 -1.39 -23.37
CA ARG A 533 9.86 -2.83 -23.37
C ARG A 533 8.88 -3.31 -24.43
N ASP A 534 9.31 -4.31 -25.19
CA ASP A 534 8.45 -5.02 -26.12
C ASP A 534 7.47 -5.90 -25.33
N ASP A 535 6.17 -5.72 -25.57
CA ASP A 535 5.09 -6.50 -24.94
C ASP A 535 5.13 -8.00 -25.27
N ASN A 536 6.01 -8.43 -26.20
CA ASN A 536 6.27 -9.83 -26.52
C ASN A 536 7.48 -10.41 -25.77
N LYS A 537 8.21 -9.61 -24.99
CA LYS A 537 9.47 -10.04 -24.36
C LYS A 537 9.37 -10.17 -22.84
N ILE A 538 10.02 -11.19 -22.30
CA ILE A 538 10.17 -11.44 -20.87
C ILE A 538 11.26 -10.53 -20.31
N TYR A 539 10.94 -9.78 -19.26
CA TYR A 539 11.90 -8.94 -18.58
C TYR A 539 12.73 -9.78 -17.63
N LEU A 540 14.04 -9.65 -17.80
CA LEU A 540 15.02 -10.26 -16.94
C LEU A 540 15.31 -9.30 -15.78
N ASP A 541 14.48 -9.36 -14.74
CA ASP A 541 14.57 -8.45 -13.61
C ASP A 541 15.72 -8.85 -12.67
N TYR A 542 16.86 -8.17 -12.87
CA TYR A 542 18.02 -8.24 -11.97
C TYR A 542 17.95 -7.22 -10.83
N LEU A 543 17.00 -6.27 -10.85
CA LEU A 543 16.86 -5.18 -9.87
C LEU A 543 16.19 -5.63 -8.57
N GLN A 544 15.64 -6.84 -8.53
CA GLN A 544 15.24 -7.53 -7.30
C GLN A 544 16.42 -7.71 -6.31
N ASN A 545 17.65 -7.53 -6.77
CA ASN A 545 18.87 -7.54 -5.96
C ASN A 545 19.25 -6.18 -5.38
N ARG A 546 18.33 -5.21 -5.35
CA ARG A 546 18.52 -3.99 -4.55
C ARG A 546 18.06 -4.23 -3.10
N SER A 547 18.54 -3.40 -2.19
CA SER A 547 18.06 -3.42 -0.81
C SER A 547 16.55 -3.13 -0.74
N GLY A 548 15.87 -3.82 0.18
CA GLY A 548 14.45 -3.61 0.50
C GLY A 548 13.41 -3.90 -0.60
N GLN A 549 13.78 -4.66 -1.64
CA GLN A 549 12.80 -5.12 -2.65
C GLN A 549 11.83 -6.15 -2.08
N THR A 550 10.63 -6.22 -2.65
CA THR A 550 9.57 -7.15 -2.24
C THR A 550 9.50 -8.32 -3.20
N LEU A 551 9.78 -9.52 -2.69
CA LEU A 551 9.71 -10.75 -3.47
C LEU A 551 9.13 -11.89 -2.62
N ALA A 552 8.12 -12.59 -3.15
CA ALA A 552 7.45 -13.66 -2.43
C ALA A 552 8.42 -14.78 -2.03
N SER A 553 8.38 -15.16 -0.74
CA SER A 553 9.15 -16.27 -0.20
C SER A 553 8.84 -17.57 -0.93
N VAL A 554 9.80 -18.48 -0.92
CA VAL A 554 9.52 -19.89 -1.20
C VAL A 554 8.42 -20.41 -0.27
N TYR A 555 7.52 -21.25 -0.80
CA TYR A 555 6.35 -21.79 -0.11
C TYR A 555 5.30 -20.74 0.32
N SER A 556 5.43 -19.48 -0.12
CA SER A 556 4.39 -18.47 0.13
C SER A 556 3.21 -18.68 -0.82
N ILE A 557 1.99 -18.58 -0.29
CA ILE A 557 0.77 -18.43 -1.08
C ILE A 557 0.79 -17.06 -1.78
N ARG A 558 0.22 -17.00 -2.99
CA ARG A 558 -0.02 -15.76 -3.73
C ARG A 558 -1.50 -15.37 -3.65
N PRO A 559 -1.82 -14.06 -3.58
CA PRO A 559 -3.20 -13.56 -3.52
C PRO A 559 -3.81 -13.60 -4.93
N LYS A 560 -3.96 -14.80 -5.48
CA LYS A 560 -4.46 -15.11 -6.81
C LYS A 560 -5.46 -16.26 -6.70
N GLU A 561 -6.37 -16.35 -7.65
CA GLU A 561 -7.30 -17.47 -7.78
C GLU A 561 -6.53 -18.80 -7.73
N GLY A 562 -7.07 -19.78 -7.00
CA GLY A 562 -6.43 -21.06 -6.72
C GLY A 562 -5.44 -21.07 -5.54
N ALA A 563 -5.20 -19.93 -4.88
CA ALA A 563 -4.21 -19.78 -3.80
C ALA A 563 -2.88 -20.47 -4.15
N SER A 564 -2.38 -20.15 -5.34
CA SER A 564 -1.15 -20.74 -5.90
C SER A 564 0.05 -20.47 -5.00
N VAL A 565 0.99 -21.40 -5.00
CA VAL A 565 2.17 -21.39 -4.12
C VAL A 565 3.41 -21.08 -4.94
N SER A 566 4.28 -20.23 -4.40
CA SER A 566 5.63 -20.03 -4.92
C SER A 566 6.48 -21.29 -4.67
N MET A 567 6.40 -22.26 -5.59
CA MET A 567 6.81 -23.64 -5.38
C MET A 567 8.21 -23.93 -5.96
N PRO A 568 9.17 -24.45 -5.18
CA PRO A 568 10.43 -25.00 -5.66
C PRO A 568 10.25 -26.13 -6.64
N LEU A 569 11.12 -26.17 -7.65
CA LEU A 569 11.15 -27.21 -8.66
C LEU A 569 12.58 -27.68 -8.90
N GLU A 570 12.73 -28.95 -9.25
CA GLU A 570 13.93 -29.45 -9.90
C GLU A 570 13.97 -28.96 -11.36
N TRP A 571 15.18 -28.76 -11.91
CA TRP A 571 15.34 -28.20 -13.25
C TRP A 571 14.73 -29.06 -14.35
N ASP A 572 14.66 -30.37 -14.16
CA ASP A 572 14.06 -31.32 -15.10
C ASP A 572 12.52 -31.32 -15.05
N GLU A 573 11.90 -30.68 -14.06
CA GLU A 573 10.45 -30.47 -14.01
C GLU A 573 9.97 -29.33 -14.91
N LEU A 574 10.86 -28.40 -15.27
CA LEU A 574 10.54 -27.28 -16.15
C LEU A 574 10.33 -27.76 -17.59
N LYS A 575 9.14 -28.32 -17.85
CA LYS A 575 8.72 -28.86 -19.14
C LYS A 575 7.49 -28.11 -19.68
N PRO A 576 7.31 -28.03 -21.01
CA PRO A 576 6.14 -27.40 -21.61
C PRO A 576 4.82 -27.93 -21.03
N GLY A 577 3.89 -27.02 -20.76
CA GLY A 577 2.58 -27.31 -20.18
C GLY A 577 2.49 -27.20 -18.65
N LEU A 578 3.62 -27.08 -17.93
CA LEU A 578 3.63 -26.79 -16.50
C LEU A 578 3.02 -25.40 -16.25
N LYS A 579 2.23 -25.24 -15.19
CA LYS A 579 1.63 -23.95 -14.81
C LYS A 579 1.88 -23.64 -13.35
N PRO A 580 2.05 -22.36 -12.97
CA PRO A 580 2.11 -21.97 -11.56
C PRO A 580 0.88 -22.41 -10.75
N THR A 581 -0.28 -22.51 -11.40
CA THR A 581 -1.55 -22.98 -10.81
C THR A 581 -1.59 -24.48 -10.54
N ASP A 582 -0.61 -25.26 -11.02
CA ASP A 582 -0.50 -26.68 -10.68
C ASP A 582 -0.08 -26.88 -9.22
N TYR A 583 0.46 -25.85 -8.57
CA TYR A 583 0.89 -25.86 -7.18
C TYR A 583 0.04 -24.90 -6.37
N THR A 584 -0.82 -25.45 -5.51
CA THR A 584 -1.79 -24.69 -4.73
C THR A 584 -1.66 -25.00 -3.24
N ILE A 585 -2.38 -24.24 -2.42
CA ILE A 585 -2.52 -24.50 -0.99
C ILE A 585 -2.90 -25.97 -0.68
N HIS A 586 -3.64 -26.63 -1.57
CA HIS A 586 -4.20 -27.96 -1.35
C HIS A 586 -3.20 -29.11 -1.56
N ASN A 587 -2.24 -28.97 -2.48
CA ASN A 587 -1.33 -30.06 -2.84
C ASN A 587 0.14 -29.80 -2.46
N ALA A 588 0.52 -28.54 -2.21
CA ALA A 588 1.92 -28.17 -2.04
C ALA A 588 2.60 -28.92 -0.87
N LEU A 589 1.93 -29.12 0.26
CA LEU A 589 2.52 -29.84 1.40
C LEU A 589 2.87 -31.30 1.07
N GLU A 590 2.03 -31.99 0.30
CA GLU A 590 2.27 -33.38 -0.08
C GLU A 590 3.49 -33.48 -0.98
N ILE A 591 3.59 -32.60 -1.98
CA ILE A 591 4.75 -32.51 -2.88
C ILE A 591 6.03 -32.20 -2.09
N ILE A 592 5.98 -31.26 -1.14
CA ILE A 592 7.14 -30.92 -0.28
C ILE A 592 7.57 -32.13 0.57
N LYS A 593 6.62 -32.92 1.07
CA LYS A 593 6.94 -34.13 1.86
C LYS A 593 7.58 -35.22 1.00
N GLU A 594 7.11 -35.38 -0.23
CA GLU A 594 7.62 -36.37 -1.18
C GLU A 594 9.05 -36.03 -1.63
N LYS A 595 9.28 -34.78 -2.06
CA LYS A 595 10.57 -34.34 -2.63
C LYS A 595 11.58 -33.87 -1.60
N GLY A 596 11.11 -33.51 -0.41
CA GLY A 596 11.91 -32.80 0.57
C GLY A 596 12.09 -31.32 0.24
N ASP A 597 12.98 -30.67 0.98
CA ASP A 597 13.23 -29.22 0.85
C ASP A 597 14.25 -28.92 -0.25
N LEU A 598 13.77 -28.79 -1.49
CA LEU A 598 14.59 -28.48 -2.67
C LEU A 598 15.33 -27.14 -2.56
N PHE A 599 14.79 -26.21 -1.76
CA PHE A 599 15.33 -24.86 -1.62
C PHE A 599 16.29 -24.69 -0.44
N LYS A 600 16.35 -25.66 0.49
CA LYS A 600 17.31 -25.65 1.62
C LYS A 600 18.76 -25.30 1.24
N PRO A 601 19.33 -25.79 0.11
CA PRO A 601 20.70 -25.46 -0.27
C PRO A 601 20.94 -23.98 -0.56
N VAL A 602 19.90 -23.19 -0.85
CA VAL A 602 19.97 -21.72 -1.03
C VAL A 602 20.51 -21.02 0.23
N LEU A 603 20.28 -21.60 1.41
CA LEU A 603 20.77 -21.08 2.69
C LEU A 603 22.21 -21.52 3.03
N GLY A 604 22.81 -22.34 2.15
CA GLY A 604 24.07 -23.02 2.33
C GLY A 604 25.30 -22.18 1.97
N LYS A 605 26.28 -22.82 1.35
CA LYS A 605 27.56 -22.20 0.96
C LYS A 605 27.34 -21.27 -0.23
N GLY A 606 27.81 -20.02 -0.10
CA GLY A 606 27.81 -19.05 -1.19
C GLY A 606 28.78 -19.44 -2.32
N ILE A 607 28.49 -18.96 -3.53
CA ILE A 607 29.38 -19.14 -4.68
C ILE A 607 30.65 -18.29 -4.56
N ASP A 608 31.66 -18.62 -5.34
CA ASP A 608 32.80 -17.75 -5.60
C ASP A 608 32.51 -16.95 -6.88
N MET A 609 32.11 -15.69 -6.71
CA MET A 609 31.70 -14.80 -7.80
C MET A 609 32.86 -14.47 -8.74
N MET A 610 34.09 -14.35 -8.23
CA MET A 610 35.26 -14.03 -9.05
C MET A 610 35.59 -15.19 -9.98
N LYS A 611 35.62 -16.42 -9.45
CA LYS A 611 35.80 -17.62 -10.26
C LYS A 611 34.68 -17.79 -11.30
N ALA A 612 33.45 -17.43 -10.96
CA ALA A 612 32.33 -17.47 -11.89
C ALA A 612 32.49 -16.44 -13.03
N LEU A 613 33.00 -15.24 -12.72
CA LEU A 613 33.29 -14.19 -13.71
C LEU A 613 34.46 -14.56 -14.64
N GLU A 614 35.52 -15.19 -14.13
CA GLU A 614 36.64 -15.70 -14.94
C GLU A 614 36.14 -16.70 -16.00
N LEU A 615 35.32 -17.68 -15.59
CA LEU A 615 34.73 -18.65 -16.51
C LEU A 615 33.76 -18.04 -17.53
N LEU A 616 33.21 -16.87 -17.22
CA LEU A 616 32.33 -16.11 -18.12
C LEU A 616 33.12 -15.41 -19.23
N GLN A 617 34.37 -15.02 -18.95
CA GLN A 617 35.30 -14.38 -19.90
C GLN A 617 35.98 -15.40 -20.82
N ASP A 618 36.32 -16.58 -20.30
CA ASP A 618 36.97 -17.65 -21.07
C ASP A 618 36.02 -18.39 -22.05
N GLY A 619 34.72 -18.08 -22.00
CA GLY A 619 33.66 -18.67 -22.82
C GLY A 619 33.14 -17.78 -23.96
N GLU A 620 33.79 -16.64 -24.22
CA GLU A 620 33.67 -15.84 -25.45
C GLU A 620 34.80 -16.18 -26.42
#